data_AF-B6BSF1-F1
#
_entry.id   AF-B6BSF1-F1
#
_cell.length_a   1.000
_cell.length_b   1.000
_cell.length_c   1.000
_cell.angle_alpha   90.00
_cell.angle_beta   90.00
_cell.angle_gamma   90.00
#
_symmetry.space_group_name_H-M   'P 1'
#
loop_
_entity.id
_entity.type
_entity.pdbx_description
1 polymer ?
#
loop_
_entity_poly.entity_id
_entity_poly.type
_entity_poly.pdbx_seq_one_letter_code
_entity_poly.pdbx_strand_id
1 'polypeptide(L)'
;MINENYKNQTIMHILLNNQLVYDNIETSLIENEKTNPQCLEVSFITISNDLIINLNKVLQNYQIKISKYIDGKYVKDYFKDDKLELSLATHKLINGFNNNEVIIVPKNAENHGFFERFFNVFS
;
A
#
# COMPACT_ATOMS: atom_id res chain seq x y z
N MET A 1 -17.45 15.51 -7.63
CA MET A 1 -17.64 14.03 -7.56
C MET A 1 -16.43 13.41 -8.22
N ILE A 2 -15.46 12.92 -7.44
CA ILE A 2 -14.27 12.27 -8.01
C ILE A 2 -14.76 10.92 -8.55
N ASN A 3 -14.70 10.75 -9.87
CA ASN A 3 -15.05 9.49 -10.51
C ASN A 3 -13.94 8.50 -10.16
N GLU A 4 -14.20 7.57 -9.24
CA GLU A 4 -13.23 6.52 -8.89
C GLU A 4 -13.00 5.66 -10.15
N ASN A 5 -11.85 5.83 -10.79
CA ASN A 5 -11.38 4.91 -11.82
C ASN A 5 -10.95 3.61 -11.14
N TYR A 6 -11.31 2.46 -11.72
CA TYR A 6 -11.03 1.10 -11.24
C TYR A 6 -11.77 0.64 -9.96
N LYS A 7 -13.09 0.85 -9.91
CA LYS A 7 -13.98 0.48 -8.78
C LYS A 7 -13.88 -0.97 -8.28
N ASN A 8 -13.37 -1.91 -9.08
CA ASN A 8 -13.34 -3.33 -8.73
C ASN A 8 -11.93 -3.89 -8.42
N GLN A 9 -11.00 -3.02 -8.03
CA GLN A 9 -9.64 -3.37 -7.67
C GLN A 9 -9.23 -2.76 -6.33
N THR A 10 -8.46 -3.52 -5.55
CA THR A 10 -7.81 -3.07 -4.32
C THR A 10 -6.31 -2.96 -4.55
N ILE A 11 -5.70 -1.85 -4.15
CA ILE A 11 -4.25 -1.64 -4.24
C ILE A 11 -3.54 -2.48 -3.18
N MET A 12 -2.58 -3.30 -3.59
CA MET A 12 -1.70 -4.05 -2.70
C MET A 12 -0.37 -3.32 -2.48
N HIS A 13 0.20 -2.77 -3.55
CA HIS A 13 1.49 -2.06 -3.52
C HIS A 13 1.41 -0.77 -4.34
N ILE A 14 2.06 0.27 -3.83
CA ILE A 14 2.33 1.52 -4.54
C ILE A 14 3.84 1.64 -4.63
N LEU A 15 4.38 1.67 -5.85
CA LEU A 15 5.81 1.71 -6.11
C LEU A 15 6.17 3.05 -6.74
N LEU A 16 7.15 3.73 -6.15
CA LEU A 16 7.80 4.89 -6.76
C LEU A 16 8.75 4.39 -7.85
N ASN A 17 8.44 4.74 -9.10
CA ASN A 17 9.29 4.43 -10.23
C ASN A 17 10.34 5.53 -10.41
N ASN A 18 9.86 6.77 -10.52
CA ASN A 18 10.69 7.93 -10.78
C ASN A 18 10.15 9.19 -10.08
N GLN A 19 11.02 10.16 -9.86
CA GLN A 19 10.74 11.51 -9.41
C GLN A 19 11.35 12.49 -10.40
N LEU A 20 10.53 13.44 -10.86
CA LEU A 20 10.94 14.53 -11.75
C LEU A 20 11.17 15.79 -10.92
N VAL A 21 12.40 16.31 -10.92
CA VAL A 21 12.79 17.55 -10.23
C VAL A 21 13.49 18.46 -11.24
N TYR A 22 12.84 19.56 -11.61
CA TYR A 22 13.45 20.60 -12.47
C TYR A 22 14.14 20.00 -13.72
N ASP A 23 13.41 19.17 -14.47
CA ASP A 23 13.85 18.44 -15.66
C ASP A 23 14.88 17.30 -15.46
N ASN A 24 15.29 17.00 -14.23
CA ASN A 24 16.05 15.78 -13.90
C ASN A 24 15.11 14.65 -13.47
N ILE A 25 15.40 13.43 -13.93
CA ILE A 25 14.69 12.19 -13.56
C ILE A 25 15.53 11.41 -12.56
N GLU A 26 14.96 11.13 -11.39
CA GLU A 26 15.60 10.39 -10.31
C GLU A 26 14.79 9.13 -10.00
N THR A 27 15.45 7.99 -9.80
CA THR A 27 14.77 6.69 -9.58
C THR A 27 14.44 6.42 -8.10
N SER A 28 14.74 7.38 -7.22
CA SER A 28 14.52 7.28 -5.77
C SER A 28 14.08 8.63 -5.23
N LEU A 29 13.36 8.60 -4.10
CA LEU A 29 12.86 9.82 -3.47
C LEU A 29 14.02 10.66 -2.91
N ILE A 30 14.21 11.86 -3.47
CA ILE A 30 15.13 12.86 -2.96
C ILE A 30 14.34 13.84 -2.09
N GLU A 31 14.67 13.87 -0.80
CA GLU A 31 14.23 14.92 0.11
C GLU A 31 14.97 16.22 -0.23
N ASN A 32 14.45 16.96 -1.21
CA ASN A 32 14.97 18.29 -1.53
C ASN A 32 14.27 19.34 -0.68
N GLU A 33 15.06 20.12 0.08
CA GLU A 33 14.56 21.27 0.87
C GLU A 33 14.05 22.44 0.00
N LYS A 34 14.24 22.37 -1.33
CA LYS A 34 13.85 23.43 -2.25
C LYS A 34 12.41 23.28 -2.72
N THR A 35 11.68 24.39 -2.66
CA THR A 35 10.26 24.60 -3.00
C THR A 35 9.89 24.38 -4.47
N ASN A 36 10.73 23.70 -5.26
CA ASN A 36 10.46 23.49 -6.68
C ASN A 36 9.39 22.40 -6.85
N PRO A 37 8.52 22.52 -7.88
CA PRO A 37 7.51 21.50 -8.14
C PRO A 37 8.17 20.17 -8.47
N GLN A 38 7.61 19.11 -7.90
CA GLN A 38 8.09 17.74 -8.08
C GLN A 38 6.93 16.89 -8.61
N CYS A 39 7.22 16.04 -9.59
CA CYS A 39 6.25 15.06 -10.09
C CYS A 39 6.72 13.66 -9.71
N LEU A 40 5.81 12.82 -9.23
CA LEU A 40 6.07 11.43 -8.92
C LEU A 40 5.45 10.54 -9.97
N GLU A 41 6.24 9.65 -10.55
CA GLU A 41 5.77 8.54 -11.35
C GLU A 41 5.63 7.33 -10.44
N VAL A 42 4.40 6.86 -10.30
CA VAL A 42 4.06 5.73 -9.43
C VAL A 42 3.36 4.62 -10.20
N SER A 43 3.60 3.38 -9.78
CA SER A 43 2.91 2.19 -10.28
C SER A 43 2.14 1.50 -9.18
N PHE A 44 1.02 0.88 -9.56
CA PHE A 44 0.12 0.20 -8.65
C PHE A 44 0.09 -1.29 -8.98
N ILE A 45 0.26 -2.13 -7.96
CA ILE A 45 -0.04 -3.56 -8.05
C ILE A 45 -1.37 -3.78 -7.34
N THR A 46 -2.35 -4.33 -8.07
CA THR A 46 -3.74 -4.45 -7.60
C THR A 46 -4.23 -5.89 -7.61
N ILE A 47 -5.20 -6.18 -6.75
CA ILE A 47 -5.96 -7.44 -6.71
C ILE A 47 -7.44 -7.16 -6.98
N SER A 48 -8.13 -8.07 -7.65
CA SER A 48 -9.58 -7.95 -7.88
C SER A 48 -10.36 -8.03 -6.56
N ASN A 49 -11.37 -7.18 -6.41
CA ASN A 49 -12.27 -7.19 -5.25
C ASN A 49 -13.06 -8.50 -5.18
N ASP A 50 -13.42 -9.11 -6.31
CA ASP A 50 -14.14 -10.39 -6.33
C ASP A 50 -13.29 -11.52 -5.72
N LEU A 51 -11.98 -11.51 -6.00
CA LEU A 51 -11.05 -12.46 -5.41
C LEU A 51 -10.93 -12.25 -3.90
N ILE A 52 -10.84 -10.98 -3.45
CA ILE A 52 -10.85 -10.63 -2.02
C ILE A 52 -12.11 -11.14 -1.33
N ILE A 53 -13.29 -10.90 -1.92
CA ILE A 53 -14.58 -11.32 -1.36
C ILE A 53 -14.62 -12.85 -1.22
N ASN A 54 -14.20 -13.57 -2.27
CA ASN A 54 -14.17 -15.03 -2.25
C ASN A 54 -13.20 -15.57 -1.19
N LEU A 55 -12.00 -15.02 -1.09
CA LEU A 55 -11.01 -15.41 -0.07
C LEU A 55 -11.53 -15.17 1.34
N ASN A 56 -12.07 -13.97 1.60
CA ASN A 56 -12.63 -13.64 2.91
C ASN A 56 -13.78 -14.56 3.29
N LYS A 57 -14.68 -14.89 2.36
CA LYS A 57 -15.80 -15.81 2.61
C LYS A 57 -15.31 -17.20 3.03
N VAL A 58 -14.26 -17.71 2.39
CA VAL A 58 -13.68 -19.02 2.74
C VAL A 58 -13.03 -18.95 4.12
N LEU A 59 -12.22 -17.93 4.40
CA LEU A 59 -11.46 -17.80 5.65
C LEU A 59 -12.33 -17.42 6.87
N GLN A 60 -13.44 -16.73 6.64
CA GLN A 60 -14.39 -16.35 7.69
C GLN A 60 -14.96 -17.58 8.40
N ASN A 61 -15.16 -18.69 7.70
CA ASN A 61 -15.61 -19.96 8.29
C ASN A 61 -14.62 -20.52 9.31
N TYR A 62 -13.36 -20.09 9.26
CA TYR A 62 -12.29 -20.46 10.17
C TYR A 62 -11.93 -19.34 11.16
N GLN A 63 -12.74 -18.27 11.23
CA GLN A 63 -12.47 -17.09 12.06
C GLN A 63 -11.13 -16.40 11.72
N ILE A 64 -10.62 -16.60 10.50
CA ILE A 64 -9.38 -15.97 10.03
C ILE A 64 -9.74 -14.69 9.29
N LYS A 65 -9.10 -13.58 9.67
CA LYS A 65 -9.21 -12.29 8.99
C LYS A 65 -7.89 -11.96 8.30
N ILE A 66 -7.95 -11.63 7.01
CA ILE A 66 -6.79 -11.17 6.26
C ILE A 66 -6.47 -9.73 6.68
N SER A 67 -5.23 -9.47 7.10
CA SER A 67 -4.76 -8.15 7.49
C SER A 67 -4.10 -7.37 6.34
N LYS A 68 -3.43 -8.06 5.42
CA LYS A 68 -2.74 -7.47 4.27
C LYS A 68 -2.67 -8.46 3.11
N TYR A 69 -2.79 -7.94 1.89
CA TYR A 69 -2.57 -8.69 0.64
C TYR A 69 -1.21 -8.29 0.06
N ILE A 70 -0.45 -9.26 -0.43
CA ILE A 70 0.88 -9.06 -0.98
C ILE A 70 0.99 -9.87 -2.27
N ASP A 71 1.50 -9.24 -3.32
CA ASP A 71 1.72 -9.90 -4.58
C ASP A 71 2.95 -10.80 -4.53
N GLY A 72 2.76 -12.09 -4.78
CA GLY A 72 3.85 -13.07 -4.72
C GLY A 72 4.90 -12.89 -5.82
N LYS A 73 4.54 -12.31 -6.97
CA LYS A 73 5.48 -12.02 -8.06
C LYS A 73 6.38 -10.86 -7.67
N TYR A 74 5.83 -9.79 -7.12
CA TYR A 74 6.56 -8.66 -6.58
C TYR A 74 7.61 -9.09 -5.54
N VAL A 75 7.22 -9.91 -4.55
CA VAL A 75 8.17 -10.41 -3.54
C VAL A 75 9.33 -11.17 -4.17
N LYS A 76 9.02 -12.06 -5.14
CA LYS A 76 10.04 -12.87 -5.82
C LYS A 76 10.95 -12.03 -6.72
N ASP A 77 10.40 -11.05 -7.42
CA ASP A 77 11.15 -10.18 -8.32
C ASP A 77 12.08 -9.25 -7.52
N TYR A 78 11.63 -8.74 -6.36
CA TYR A 78 12.44 -7.88 -5.50
C TYR A 78 13.64 -8.60 -4.88
N PHE A 79 13.47 -9.87 -4.49
CA PHE A 79 14.52 -10.70 -3.90
C PHE A 79 15.08 -11.75 -4.87
N LYS A 80 15.02 -11.50 -6.18
CA LYS A 80 15.37 -12.49 -7.20
C LYS A 80 16.80 -13.02 -7.07
N ASP A 81 17.72 -12.17 -6.63
CA ASP A 81 19.14 -12.50 -6.45
C ASP A 81 19.46 -13.07 -5.05
N ASP A 82 18.50 -13.00 -4.13
CA ASP A 82 18.62 -13.50 -2.76
C ASP A 82 17.96 -14.87 -2.64
N LYS A 83 18.66 -15.84 -2.03
CA LYS A 83 18.07 -17.15 -1.66
C LYS A 83 17.27 -17.05 -0.36
N LEU A 84 16.29 -16.14 -0.30
CA LEU A 84 15.44 -15.96 0.86
C LEU A 84 14.20 -16.85 0.77
N GLU A 85 13.80 -17.44 1.89
CA GLU A 85 12.48 -18.06 2.00
C GLU A 85 11.37 -17.01 1.82
N LEU A 86 10.26 -17.41 1.20
CA LEU A 86 9.17 -16.50 0.87
C LEU A 86 8.61 -15.78 2.10
N SER A 87 8.50 -16.48 3.24
CA SER A 87 8.05 -15.92 4.52
C SER A 87 8.95 -14.80 5.00
N LEU A 88 10.27 -15.01 4.97
CA LEU A 88 11.27 -14.05 5.39
C LEU A 88 11.35 -12.84 4.44
N ALA A 89 11.32 -13.09 3.13
CA ALA A 89 11.27 -12.06 2.10
C ALA A 89 10.02 -11.17 2.27
N THR A 90 8.85 -11.80 2.45
CA THR A 90 7.58 -11.09 2.68
C THR A 90 7.63 -10.28 3.98
N HIS A 91 8.16 -10.84 5.06
CA HIS A 91 8.29 -10.13 6.33
C HIS A 91 9.17 -8.88 6.22
N LYS A 92 10.31 -8.96 5.52
CA LYS A 92 11.16 -7.80 5.24
C LYS A 92 10.38 -6.69 4.52
N LEU A 93 9.66 -7.02 3.45
CA LEU A 93 8.89 -6.03 2.68
C LEU A 93 7.76 -5.41 3.50
N ILE A 94 7.03 -6.20 4.31
CA ILE A 94 6.00 -5.67 5.21
C ILE A 94 6.57 -4.62 6.17
N ASN A 95 7.81 -4.81 6.61
CA ASN A 95 8.49 -3.93 7.55
C ASN A 95 9.22 -2.76 6.87
N GLY A 96 8.91 -2.45 5.61
CA GLY A 96 9.43 -1.26 4.92
C GLY A 96 10.85 -1.41 4.35
N PHE A 97 11.28 -2.64 4.04
CA PHE A 97 12.61 -2.88 3.47
C PHE A 97 12.79 -2.31 2.04
N ASN A 98 11.69 -2.03 1.32
CA ASN A 98 11.74 -1.33 0.04
C ASN A 98 11.53 0.18 0.25
N ASN A 99 12.59 0.97 0.11
CA ASN A 99 12.53 2.43 0.25
C ASN A 99 11.71 3.12 -0.84
N ASN A 100 11.47 2.45 -1.97
CA ASN A 100 10.64 2.94 -3.06
C ASN A 100 9.18 2.44 -2.96
N GLU A 101 8.79 1.75 -1.89
CA GLU A 101 7.39 1.37 -1.65
C GLU A 101 6.69 2.40 -0.76
N VAL A 102 5.55 2.90 -1.22
CA VAL A 102 4.76 3.91 -0.48
C VAL A 102 3.77 3.22 0.45
N ILE A 103 3.77 3.61 1.72
CA ILE A 103 2.83 3.12 2.72
C ILE A 103 1.77 4.21 2.96
N ILE A 104 0.50 3.86 2.78
CA ILE A 104 -0.62 4.73 3.16
C ILE A 104 -0.80 4.62 4.67
N VAL A 105 -0.47 5.70 5.38
CA VAL A 105 -0.76 5.81 6.82
C VAL A 105 -2.12 6.48 6.96
N PRO A 106 -3.11 5.82 7.62
CA PRO A 106 -4.39 6.47 7.88
C PRO A 106 -4.14 7.70 8.74
N LYS A 107 -4.76 8.83 8.36
CA LYS A 107 -4.74 10.02 9.21
C LYS A 107 -5.35 9.63 10.55
N ASN A 108 -4.62 9.82 11.64
CA ASN A 108 -5.17 9.65 12.98
C ASN A 108 -6.44 10.50 13.04
N ALA A 109 -7.58 9.88 13.33
CA ALA A 109 -8.76 10.65 13.71
C ALA A 109 -8.32 11.54 14.88
N GLU A 110 -8.65 12.83 14.84
CA GLU A 110 -8.44 13.72 15.98
C GLU A 110 -8.98 13.03 17.23
N ASN A 111 -8.39 13.31 18.41
CA ASN A 111 -8.84 12.68 19.65
C ASN A 111 -10.30 13.07 19.94
N HIS A 112 -11.24 12.32 19.36
CA HIS A 112 -12.65 12.50 19.58
C HIS A 112 -12.91 12.22 21.05
N GLY A 113 -13.53 13.19 21.72
CA GLY A 113 -13.91 13.06 23.12
C GLY A 113 -14.81 11.84 23.32
N PHE A 114 -14.87 11.34 24.55
CA PHE A 114 -15.68 10.15 24.91
C PHE A 114 -17.10 10.20 24.32
N PHE A 115 -17.75 11.36 24.32
CA PHE A 115 -19.09 11.55 23.78
C PHE A 115 -19.17 11.49 22.25
N GLU A 116 -18.19 12.02 21.53
CA GLU A 116 -18.16 11.95 20.06
C GLU A 116 -17.97 10.50 19.59
N ARG A 117 -17.14 9.73 20.29
CA ARG A 117 -16.98 8.29 20.03
C ARG A 117 -18.28 7.52 20.27
N PHE A 118 -19.06 7.92 21.28
CA PHE A 118 -20.33 7.28 21.61
C PHE A 118 -21.39 7.52 20.51
N PHE A 119 -21.55 8.75 20.02
CA PHE A 119 -22.56 9.05 18.99
C PHE A 119 -22.23 8.46 17.61
N ASN A 120 -20.95 8.32 17.25
CA ASN A 120 -20.55 7.66 15.99
C ASN A 120 -20.94 6.17 15.92
N VAL A 121 -21.10 5.49 17.05
CA VAL A 121 -21.52 4.07 17.08
C VAL A 121 -23.00 3.89 16.72
N PHE A 122 -23.80 4.96 16.82
CA PHE A 122 -25.25 4.93 16.62
C PHE A 122 -25.73 5.70 15.38
N SER A 123 -24.82 6.15 14.52
CA SER A 123 -25.13 6.91 13.30
C SER A 123 -25.20 6.02 12.07
#